data_AF-A0A7S0A439-F1
#
_entry.id   AF-A0A7S0A439-F1
#
_cell.length_a   1.000
_cell.length_b   1.000
_cell.length_c   1.000
_cell.angle_alpha   90.00
_cell.angle_beta   90.00
_cell.angle_gamma   90.00
#
_symmetry.space_group_name_H-M   'P 1'
#
loop_
_entity.id
_entity.type
_entity.pdbx_description
1 polymer ?
#
loop_
_entity_poly.entity_id
_entity_poly.type
_entity_poly.pdbx_seq_one_letter_code
_entity_poly.pdbx_strand_id
1 'polypeptide(L)'
;WRRRVHADAAELHGLCRELGVVPSVESLSYWCSFITPDMEHAKLPKGGFDARFYVCCADEGQVRWAASDNKETVSLVWLTPGEALSAVADGRIAMVPPQWYILRELADACPRMGGVHAYAASPSRALQRDYPIKPYPVALSAEEQAAVLQRQEKNMVVLAAREEGKLPPAFALCFPGDEAHPVFPGPQGARHRLLMVGALG
;
A
#
# COMPACT_ATOMS: atom_id res chain seq x y z
N TRP A 1 -5.09 -29.09 -0.66
CA TRP A 1 -5.24 -28.09 0.41
C TRP A 1 -5.77 -26.73 -0.04
N ARG A 2 -5.11 -25.97 -0.95
CA ARG A 2 -5.57 -24.64 -1.41
C ARG A 2 -7.09 -24.55 -1.69
N ARG A 3 -7.65 -25.45 -2.51
CA ARG A 3 -9.10 -25.48 -2.82
C ARG A 3 -10.01 -25.63 -1.58
N ARG A 4 -9.58 -26.40 -0.57
CA ARG A 4 -10.33 -26.59 0.69
C ARG A 4 -10.34 -25.31 1.51
N VAL A 5 -9.17 -24.69 1.69
CA VAL A 5 -9.02 -23.42 2.43
C VAL A 5 -9.78 -22.28 1.78
N HIS A 6 -9.85 -22.23 0.43
CA HIS A 6 -10.66 -21.23 -0.27
C HIS A 6 -12.17 -21.44 -0.09
N ALA A 7 -12.61 -22.68 0.12
CA ALA A 7 -14.02 -22.99 0.35
C ALA A 7 -14.42 -22.76 1.81
N ASP A 8 -13.51 -23.05 2.75
CA ASP A 8 -13.66 -22.82 4.17
C ASP A 8 -12.31 -22.47 4.79
N ALA A 9 -12.16 -21.23 5.28
CA ALA A 9 -10.92 -20.75 5.88
C ALA A 9 -10.54 -21.53 7.16
N ALA A 10 -11.50 -22.17 7.84
CA ALA A 10 -11.22 -22.99 9.02
C ALA A 10 -10.32 -24.20 8.69
N GLU A 11 -10.34 -24.66 7.44
CA GLU A 11 -9.52 -25.78 6.94
C GLU A 11 -8.02 -25.50 6.98
N LEU A 12 -7.60 -24.24 7.15
CA LEU A 12 -6.20 -23.88 7.39
C LEU A 12 -5.65 -24.57 8.66
N HIS A 13 -6.47 -24.70 9.71
CA HIS A 13 -6.09 -25.43 10.93
C HIS A 13 -5.89 -26.92 10.66
N GLY A 14 -6.73 -27.50 9.78
CA GLY A 14 -6.61 -28.89 9.34
C GLY A 14 -5.30 -29.14 8.60
N LEU A 15 -4.93 -28.24 7.67
CA LEU A 15 -3.65 -28.26 6.97
C LEU A 15 -2.47 -28.21 7.94
N CYS A 16 -2.49 -27.25 8.88
CA CYS A 16 -1.43 -27.10 9.88
C CYS A 16 -1.25 -28.35 10.73
N ARG A 17 -2.36 -28.96 11.19
CA ARG A 17 -2.33 -30.19 11.98
C ARG A 17 -1.83 -31.39 11.20
N GLU A 18 -2.26 -31.57 9.95
CA GLU A 18 -1.83 -32.69 9.11
C GLU A 18 -0.33 -32.63 8.81
N LEU A 19 0.20 -31.45 8.53
CA LEU A 19 1.62 -31.26 8.20
C LEU A 19 2.52 -31.05 9.42
N GLY A 20 1.95 -30.92 10.63
CA GLY A 20 2.72 -30.61 11.84
C GLY A 20 3.39 -29.23 11.79
N VAL A 21 2.75 -28.25 11.17
CA VAL A 21 3.29 -26.88 10.98
C VAL A 21 2.39 -25.82 11.58
N VAL A 22 2.96 -24.66 11.88
CA VAL A 22 2.21 -23.46 12.29
C VAL A 22 2.56 -22.29 11.35
N PRO A 23 1.64 -21.33 11.12
CA PRO A 23 1.97 -20.12 10.38
C PRO A 23 3.10 -19.35 11.09
N SER A 24 4.11 -18.91 10.34
CA SER A 24 5.25 -18.15 10.88
C SER A 24 4.86 -16.69 11.14
N VAL A 25 3.96 -16.45 12.09
CA VAL A 25 3.50 -15.10 12.45
C VAL A 25 4.64 -14.22 12.98
N GLU A 26 5.66 -14.83 13.58
CA GLU A 26 6.86 -14.15 14.09
C GLU A 26 7.75 -13.58 12.97
N SER A 27 7.61 -14.11 11.75
CA SER A 27 8.30 -13.55 10.57
C SER A 27 7.64 -12.29 10.01
N LEU A 28 6.47 -11.91 10.54
CA LEU A 28 5.75 -10.72 10.10
C LEU A 28 6.17 -9.52 10.93
N SER A 29 6.47 -8.41 10.27
CA SER A 29 6.59 -7.11 10.92
C SER A 29 5.44 -6.23 10.51
N TYR A 30 4.75 -5.67 11.51
CA TYR A 30 3.68 -4.72 11.27
C TYR A 30 4.25 -3.45 10.63
N TRP A 31 3.62 -2.99 9.55
CA TRP A 31 4.12 -1.86 8.75
C TRP A 31 3.33 -0.59 9.00
N CYS A 32 2.03 -0.61 8.74
CA CYS A 32 1.10 0.51 8.91
C CYS A 32 -0.35 -0.01 8.83
N SER A 33 -1.34 0.86 9.07
CA SER A 33 -2.73 0.57 8.73
C SER A 33 -3.37 1.68 7.93
N PHE A 34 -4.39 1.32 7.14
CA PHE A 34 -5.19 2.24 6.35
C PHE A 34 -6.66 2.10 6.67
N ILE A 35 -7.30 3.24 6.92
CA ILE A 35 -8.76 3.31 7.00
C ILE A 35 -9.31 3.57 5.61
N THR A 36 -10.32 2.79 5.22
CA THR A 36 -11.05 3.00 3.97
C THR A 36 -11.54 4.46 3.85
N PRO A 37 -11.37 5.11 2.69
CA PRO A 37 -11.87 6.46 2.47
C PRO A 37 -13.41 6.56 2.60
N ASP A 38 -13.93 7.73 3.00
CA ASP A 38 -15.38 7.90 3.26
C ASP A 38 -16.26 7.64 2.02
N MET A 39 -15.76 7.96 0.82
CA MET A 39 -16.48 7.70 -0.44
C MET A 39 -16.57 6.21 -0.79
N GLU A 40 -15.67 5.39 -0.24
CA GLU A 40 -15.70 3.94 -0.38
C GLU A 40 -16.50 3.29 0.76
N HIS A 41 -16.48 3.87 1.96
CA HIS A 41 -17.31 3.42 3.08
C HIS A 41 -18.79 3.27 2.71
N ALA A 42 -19.34 4.24 1.96
CA ALA A 42 -20.74 4.23 1.54
C ALA A 42 -21.05 3.16 0.47
N LYS A 43 -20.03 2.64 -0.22
CA LYS A 43 -20.18 1.63 -1.29
C LYS A 43 -20.03 0.20 -0.76
N LEU A 44 -19.45 0.03 0.43
CA LEU A 44 -19.14 -1.29 1.00
C LEU A 44 -20.28 -1.80 1.89
N PRO A 45 -20.75 -3.06 1.72
CA PRO A 45 -21.91 -3.59 2.44
C PRO A 45 -21.80 -3.58 3.98
N LYS A 46 -20.59 -3.57 4.53
CA LYS A 46 -20.32 -3.64 5.98
C LYS A 46 -19.70 -2.35 6.52
N GLY A 47 -19.69 -1.28 5.74
CA GLY A 47 -18.79 -0.15 5.95
C GLY A 47 -17.37 -0.48 5.52
N GLY A 48 -16.49 0.52 5.51
CA GLY A 48 -15.08 0.35 5.23
C GLY A 48 -14.32 -0.42 6.31
N PHE A 49 -13.02 -0.56 6.13
CA PHE A 49 -12.13 -1.39 6.93
C PHE A 49 -10.96 -0.57 7.50
N ASP A 50 -10.42 -1.02 8.63
CA ASP A 50 -9.05 -0.70 9.05
C ASP A 50 -8.14 -1.85 8.60
N ALA A 51 -7.51 -1.66 7.45
CA ALA A 51 -6.64 -2.65 6.83
C ALA A 51 -5.22 -2.54 7.41
N ARG A 52 -4.76 -3.59 8.09
CA ARG A 52 -3.40 -3.66 8.67
C ARG A 52 -2.46 -4.38 7.72
N PHE A 53 -1.33 -3.72 7.42
CA PHE A 53 -0.33 -4.23 6.51
C PHE A 53 0.88 -4.75 7.28
N TYR A 54 1.40 -5.87 6.83
CA TYR A 54 2.57 -6.54 7.36
C TYR A 54 3.57 -6.79 6.25
N VAL A 55 4.85 -6.83 6.60
CA VAL A 55 5.95 -7.20 5.69
C VAL A 55 6.66 -8.44 6.21
N CYS A 56 7.12 -9.30 5.30
CA CYS A 56 8.01 -10.40 5.59
C CYS A 56 9.08 -10.51 4.51
N CYS A 57 10.26 -10.99 4.89
CA CYS A 57 11.31 -11.34 3.95
C CYS A 57 11.23 -12.85 3.69
N ALA A 58 11.02 -13.22 2.43
CA ALA A 58 10.97 -14.62 2.02
C ALA A 58 12.09 -14.93 1.00
N ASP A 59 12.73 -16.08 1.15
CA ASP A 59 13.72 -16.56 0.19
C ASP A 59 13.07 -17.24 -1.03
N GLU A 60 13.89 -17.51 -2.05
CA GLU A 60 13.44 -18.17 -3.30
C GLU A 60 12.76 -19.52 -3.03
N GLY A 61 13.25 -20.29 -2.06
CA GLY A 61 12.69 -21.58 -1.68
C GLY A 61 11.29 -21.47 -1.07
N GLN A 62 11.04 -20.41 -0.30
CA GLN A 62 9.73 -20.12 0.29
C GLN A 62 8.71 -19.66 -0.76
N VAL A 63 9.16 -18.90 -1.78
CA VAL A 63 8.26 -18.32 -2.79
C VAL A 63 8.14 -19.16 -4.07
N ARG A 64 8.95 -20.21 -4.25
CA ARG A 64 8.97 -21.07 -5.46
C ARG A 64 7.61 -21.61 -5.91
N TRP A 65 6.67 -21.77 -4.99
CA TRP A 65 5.32 -22.31 -5.25
C TRP A 65 4.22 -21.24 -5.22
N ALA A 66 4.61 -19.97 -5.15
CA ALA A 66 3.69 -18.85 -5.26
C ALA A 66 3.05 -18.88 -6.64
N ALA A 67 1.73 -18.87 -6.67
CA ALA A 67 0.95 -18.86 -7.89
C ALA A 67 -0.37 -18.14 -7.62
N SER A 68 -0.85 -17.40 -8.62
CA SER A 68 -2.19 -16.84 -8.62
C SER A 68 -3.23 -17.95 -8.45
N ASP A 69 -4.38 -17.60 -7.86
CA ASP A 69 -5.50 -18.52 -7.76
C ASP A 69 -6.36 -18.56 -9.03
N ASN A 70 -6.08 -17.65 -9.98
CA ASN A 70 -6.77 -17.45 -11.25
C ASN A 70 -8.28 -17.22 -11.07
N LYS A 71 -8.68 -16.68 -9.92
CA LYS A 71 -10.06 -16.27 -9.63
C LYS A 71 -10.09 -14.78 -9.32
N GLU A 72 -9.67 -14.42 -8.13
CA GLU A 72 -9.57 -13.02 -7.70
C GLU A 72 -8.23 -12.43 -8.14
N THR A 73 -7.15 -13.20 -7.95
CA THR A 73 -5.83 -12.84 -8.45
C THR A 73 -5.58 -13.54 -9.77
N VAL A 74 -5.44 -12.78 -10.85
CA VAL A 74 -5.23 -13.33 -12.21
C VAL A 74 -3.77 -13.33 -12.66
N SER A 75 -2.90 -12.61 -11.96
CA SER A 75 -1.47 -12.55 -12.27
C SER A 75 -0.64 -12.42 -10.99
N LEU A 76 0.60 -12.91 -11.05
CA LEU A 76 1.58 -12.78 -9.98
C LEU A 76 2.93 -12.41 -10.62
N VAL A 77 3.57 -11.39 -10.08
CA VAL A 77 4.87 -10.91 -10.54
C VAL A 77 5.74 -10.56 -9.34
N TRP A 78 7.04 -10.81 -9.44
CA TRP A 78 8.05 -10.35 -8.51
C TRP A 78 8.70 -9.09 -9.08
N LEU A 79 8.54 -7.98 -8.38
CA LEU A 79 9.13 -6.68 -8.72
C LEU A 79 9.81 -6.12 -7.48
N THR A 80 10.91 -5.39 -7.69
CA THR A 80 11.41 -4.46 -6.67
C THR A 80 10.40 -3.33 -6.46
N PRO A 81 10.39 -2.66 -5.29
CA PRO A 81 9.51 -1.52 -5.06
C PRO A 81 9.65 -0.42 -6.12
N GLY A 82 10.88 -0.13 -6.57
CA GLY A 82 11.15 0.86 -7.62
C GLY A 82 10.58 0.46 -8.99
N GLU A 83 10.73 -0.82 -9.39
CA GLU A 83 10.14 -1.32 -10.64
C GLU A 83 8.61 -1.26 -10.62
N ALA A 84 8.00 -1.58 -9.48
CA ALA A 84 6.55 -1.53 -9.32
C ALA A 84 6.02 -0.09 -9.39
N LEU A 85 6.70 0.87 -8.76
CA LEU A 85 6.37 2.30 -8.85
C LEU A 85 6.51 2.82 -10.27
N SER A 86 7.59 2.46 -10.98
CA SER A 86 7.76 2.78 -12.40
C SER A 86 6.68 2.15 -13.27
N ALA A 87 6.23 0.93 -12.96
CA ALA A 87 5.16 0.28 -13.71
C ALA A 87 3.81 1.00 -13.55
N VAL A 88 3.48 1.52 -12.36
CA VAL A 88 2.28 2.36 -12.17
C VAL A 88 2.39 3.65 -12.97
N ALA A 89 3.58 4.22 -12.95
CA ALA A 89 3.87 5.49 -13.58
C ALA A 89 3.83 5.42 -15.12
N ASP A 90 4.26 4.29 -15.68
CA ASP A 90 4.10 3.94 -17.09
C ASP A 90 2.67 3.42 -17.42
N GLY A 91 1.76 3.43 -16.44
CA GLY A 91 0.39 2.89 -16.55
C GLY A 91 0.31 1.41 -16.95
N ARG A 92 1.37 0.65 -16.73
CA ARG A 92 1.42 -0.80 -16.96
C ARG A 92 0.65 -1.58 -15.90
N ILE A 93 0.54 -1.05 -14.69
CA ILE A 93 -0.26 -1.60 -13.58
C ILE A 93 -1.01 -0.49 -12.86
N ALA A 94 -2.10 -0.82 -12.18
CA ALA A 94 -2.80 0.08 -11.26
C ALA A 94 -2.39 -0.23 -9.81
N MET A 95 -2.45 0.77 -8.93
CA MET A 95 -2.23 0.59 -7.50
C MET A 95 -3.21 1.41 -6.67
N VAL A 96 -3.66 0.83 -5.57
CA VAL A 96 -4.45 1.54 -4.56
C VAL A 96 -3.53 2.31 -3.59
N PRO A 97 -4.03 3.31 -2.83
CA PRO A 97 -3.17 4.16 -2.02
C PRO A 97 -2.27 3.41 -1.01
N PRO A 98 -2.74 2.36 -0.31
CA PRO A 98 -1.87 1.58 0.57
C PRO A 98 -0.69 0.93 -0.16
N GLN A 99 -0.93 0.35 -1.34
CA GLN A 99 0.12 -0.33 -2.12
C GLN A 99 1.20 0.65 -2.56
N TRP A 100 0.80 1.79 -3.15
CA TRP A 100 1.75 2.82 -3.57
C TRP A 100 2.55 3.36 -2.39
N TYR A 101 1.90 3.65 -1.26
CA TYR A 101 2.56 4.19 -0.08
C TYR A 101 3.59 3.22 0.49
N ILE A 102 3.22 1.96 0.68
CA ILE A 102 4.11 0.94 1.23
C ILE A 102 5.32 0.73 0.31
N LEU A 103 5.11 0.63 -1.01
CA LEU A 103 6.20 0.46 -1.96
C LEU A 103 7.10 1.68 -2.06
N ARG A 104 6.54 2.90 -1.94
CA ARG A 104 7.35 4.13 -1.87
C ARG A 104 8.24 4.15 -0.62
N GLU A 105 7.70 3.83 0.55
CA GLU A 105 8.51 3.75 1.77
C GLU A 105 9.59 2.68 1.67
N LEU A 106 9.26 1.50 1.13
CA LEU A 106 10.23 0.43 0.94
C LEU A 106 11.34 0.84 -0.04
N ALA A 107 11.01 1.50 -1.15
CA ALA A 107 11.98 2.00 -2.11
C ALA A 107 12.94 3.03 -1.51
N ASP A 108 12.40 3.98 -0.74
CA ASP A 108 13.19 5.10 -0.20
C ASP A 108 14.04 4.67 1.01
N ALA A 109 13.51 3.81 1.89
CA ALA A 109 14.14 3.50 3.18
C ALA A 109 14.78 2.10 3.29
N CYS A 110 14.39 1.16 2.43
CA CYS A 110 14.81 -0.24 2.50
C CYS A 110 15.41 -0.74 1.17
N PRO A 111 16.59 -0.25 0.75
CA PRO A 111 17.21 -0.67 -0.52
C PRO A 111 17.63 -2.14 -0.54
N ARG A 112 17.63 -2.83 0.61
CA ARG A 112 17.97 -4.25 0.77
C ARG A 112 17.01 -4.92 1.73
N MET A 113 16.63 -6.16 1.45
CA MET A 113 15.68 -6.96 2.25
C MET A 113 16.11 -7.08 3.73
N GLY A 114 17.40 -7.27 4.01
CA GLY A 114 17.90 -7.44 5.38
C GLY A 114 17.63 -6.26 6.32
N GLY A 115 17.36 -5.06 5.79
CA GLY A 115 17.01 -3.88 6.59
C GLY A 115 15.53 -3.75 6.91
N VAL A 116 14.65 -4.52 6.25
CA VAL A 116 13.19 -4.30 6.29
C VAL A 116 12.63 -4.46 7.70
N HIS A 117 12.97 -5.55 8.40
CA HIS A 117 12.48 -5.80 9.75
C HIS A 117 12.98 -4.76 10.76
N ALA A 118 14.26 -4.39 10.69
CA ALA A 118 14.85 -3.39 11.56
C ALA A 118 14.22 -2.00 11.32
N TYR A 119 14.01 -1.64 10.06
CA TYR A 119 13.34 -0.40 9.71
C TYR A 119 11.88 -0.41 10.16
N ALA A 120 11.15 -1.51 9.94
CA ALA A 120 9.75 -1.64 10.36
C ALA A 120 9.56 -1.38 11.87
N ALA A 121 10.50 -1.88 12.68
CA ALA A 121 10.52 -1.69 14.14
C ALA A 121 11.10 -0.34 14.60
N SER A 122 11.70 0.45 13.70
CA SER A 122 12.40 1.70 14.05
C SER A 122 11.47 2.70 14.75
N PRO A 123 11.94 3.39 15.81
CA PRO A 123 11.21 4.51 16.41
C PRO A 123 10.88 5.63 15.42
N SER A 124 11.66 5.80 14.35
CA SER A 124 11.40 6.78 13.30
C SER A 124 10.11 6.52 12.53
N ARG A 125 9.50 5.35 12.70
CA ARG A 125 8.23 4.96 12.07
C ARG A 125 7.04 4.99 13.03
N ALA A 126 7.19 5.57 14.22
CA ALA A 126 6.13 5.59 15.22
C ALA A 126 4.81 6.16 14.67
N LEU A 127 4.86 7.23 13.86
CA LEU A 127 3.65 7.81 13.27
C LEU A 127 2.94 6.84 12.32
N GLN A 128 3.69 6.22 11.40
CA GLN A 128 3.18 5.27 10.41
C GLN A 128 2.62 3.99 11.05
N ARG A 129 3.23 3.58 12.14
CA ARG A 129 2.86 2.37 12.87
C ARG A 129 1.66 2.63 13.78
N ASP A 130 1.71 3.69 14.56
CA ASP A 130 0.82 3.88 15.69
C ASP A 130 -0.48 4.61 15.30
N TYR A 131 -0.51 5.27 14.13
CA TYR A 131 -1.70 5.96 13.62
C TYR A 131 -2.14 5.42 12.26
N PRO A 132 -3.45 5.15 12.08
CA PRO A 132 -3.98 4.74 10.79
C PRO A 132 -3.91 5.88 9.79
N ILE A 133 -3.55 5.55 8.54
CA ILE A 133 -3.54 6.49 7.43
C ILE A 133 -4.92 6.48 6.77
N LYS A 134 -5.53 7.65 6.60
CA LYS A 134 -6.77 7.79 5.84
C LYS A 134 -6.52 8.62 4.58
N PRO A 135 -6.75 8.07 3.37
CA PRO A 135 -6.70 8.86 2.14
C PRO A 135 -7.89 9.80 2.06
N TYR A 136 -7.61 11.09 1.87
CA TYR A 136 -8.62 12.12 1.63
C TYR A 136 -8.52 12.58 0.18
N PRO A 137 -9.59 12.48 -0.64
CA PRO A 137 -9.54 13.03 -1.99
C PRO A 137 -9.31 14.54 -1.94
N VAL A 138 -8.51 15.02 -2.87
CA VAL A 138 -8.22 16.44 -3.03
C VAL A 138 -8.48 16.84 -4.47
N ALA A 139 -9.13 17.99 -4.65
CA ALA A 139 -9.25 18.61 -5.95
C ALA A 139 -7.97 19.40 -6.24
N LEU A 140 -7.15 18.90 -7.17
CA LEU A 140 -5.96 19.59 -7.66
C LEU A 140 -6.18 20.02 -9.10
N SER A 141 -5.76 21.24 -9.44
CA SER A 141 -5.68 21.71 -10.82
C SER A 141 -4.70 20.87 -11.65
N ALA A 142 -4.82 20.94 -12.98
CA ALA A 142 -3.88 20.25 -13.87
C ALA A 142 -2.41 20.65 -13.63
N GLU A 143 -2.19 21.93 -13.30
CA GLU A 143 -0.86 22.46 -12.97
C GLU A 143 -0.34 21.90 -11.63
N GLU A 144 -1.18 21.87 -10.60
CA GLU A 144 -0.81 21.28 -9.30
C GLU A 144 -0.54 19.78 -9.41
N GLN A 145 -1.35 19.04 -10.17
CA GLN A 145 -1.11 17.63 -10.44
C GLN A 145 0.19 17.40 -11.20
N ALA A 146 0.47 18.21 -12.24
CA ALA A 146 1.74 18.16 -12.95
C ALA A 146 2.93 18.45 -12.02
N ALA A 147 2.80 19.41 -11.10
CA ALA A 147 3.83 19.72 -10.11
C ALA A 147 4.04 18.58 -9.09
N VAL A 148 2.97 17.89 -8.67
CA VAL A 148 3.08 16.69 -7.82
C VAL A 148 3.81 15.58 -8.55
N LEU A 149 3.41 15.30 -9.79
CA LEU A 149 4.03 14.26 -10.63
C LEU A 149 5.51 14.58 -10.89
N GLN A 150 5.87 15.81 -11.24
CA GLN A 150 7.27 16.23 -11.42
C GLN A 150 8.12 16.08 -10.14
N ARG A 151 7.54 16.31 -8.96
CA ARG A 151 8.23 16.08 -7.68
C ARG A 151 8.40 14.59 -7.40
N GLN A 152 7.44 13.76 -7.81
CA GLN A 152 7.54 12.31 -7.73
C GLN A 152 8.58 11.75 -8.73
N GLU A 153 8.70 12.36 -9.92
CA GLU A 153 9.62 12.01 -11.02
C GLU A 153 11.10 12.22 -10.69
N LYS A 154 11.47 13.05 -9.69
CA LYS A 154 12.85 13.09 -9.18
C LYS A 154 13.31 11.73 -8.59
N ASN A 155 12.41 10.75 -8.43
CA ASN A 155 12.67 9.33 -8.15
C ASN A 155 11.95 8.37 -9.13
N MET A 156 12.07 8.58 -10.45
CA MET A 156 11.58 7.75 -11.58
C MET A 156 10.21 8.13 -12.22
N VAL A 157 10.31 8.32 -13.55
CA VAL A 157 9.36 8.43 -14.69
C VAL A 157 7.89 8.16 -14.43
N VAL A 158 6.97 9.07 -14.84
CA VAL A 158 5.52 8.85 -15.06
C VAL A 158 5.05 9.52 -16.37
N LEU A 159 4.28 8.80 -17.18
CA LEU A 159 3.08 9.26 -17.92
C LEU A 159 2.71 8.25 -19.03
N ALA A 160 1.90 7.24 -18.73
CA ALA A 160 1.17 6.52 -19.80
C ALA A 160 -0.09 5.79 -19.31
N ALA A 161 -1.17 6.53 -19.03
CA ALA A 161 -2.54 6.05 -19.28
C ALA A 161 -3.49 7.24 -19.15
N ARG A 162 -3.89 7.83 -20.27
CA ARG A 162 -4.90 8.89 -20.30
C ARG A 162 -6.15 8.35 -21.01
N GLU A 163 -7.26 8.27 -20.28
CA GLU A 163 -8.56 8.51 -20.91
C GLU A 163 -8.60 9.99 -21.30
N GLU A 164 -8.92 10.29 -22.56
CA GLU A 164 -8.93 11.67 -23.04
C GLU A 164 -9.92 12.52 -22.22
N GLY A 165 -9.40 13.55 -21.55
CA GLY A 165 -10.20 14.64 -20.96
C GLY A 165 -10.47 14.57 -19.45
N LYS A 166 -10.06 13.53 -18.72
CA LYS A 166 -10.27 13.44 -17.26
C LYS A 166 -8.95 13.40 -16.48
N LEU A 167 -8.80 14.31 -15.51
CA LEU A 167 -7.66 14.29 -14.59
C LEU A 167 -7.74 13.03 -13.69
N PRO A 168 -6.61 12.37 -13.40
CA PRO A 168 -6.59 11.27 -12.46
C PRO A 168 -7.02 11.75 -11.06
N PRO A 169 -7.57 10.84 -10.24
CA PRO A 169 -7.91 11.19 -8.87
C PRO A 169 -6.63 11.49 -8.08
N ALA A 170 -6.75 12.41 -7.13
CA ALA A 170 -5.67 12.81 -6.25
C ALA A 170 -6.09 12.65 -4.79
N PHE A 171 -5.15 12.23 -3.95
CA PHE A 171 -5.36 11.98 -2.53
C PHE A 171 -4.28 12.65 -1.69
N ALA A 172 -4.69 13.18 -0.55
CA ALA A 172 -3.81 13.54 0.55
C ALA A 172 -3.82 12.42 1.58
N LEU A 173 -2.63 11.91 1.90
CA LEU A 173 -2.39 11.10 3.08
C LEU A 173 -1.93 12.05 4.19
N CYS A 174 -2.86 12.44 5.07
CA CYS A 174 -2.56 13.37 6.16
C CYS A 174 -2.09 12.58 7.40
N PHE A 175 -0.94 12.96 7.96
CA PHE A 175 -0.44 12.42 9.22
C PHE A 175 -0.81 13.35 10.38
N PRO A 176 -0.79 12.87 11.63
CA PRO A 176 -0.97 13.72 12.80
C PRO A 176 -0.02 14.92 12.80
N GLY A 177 -0.55 16.09 13.16
CA GLY A 177 0.21 17.34 13.16
C GLY A 177 0.28 18.04 11.80
N ASP A 178 -0.41 17.54 10.75
CA ASP A 178 -0.71 18.36 9.58
C ASP A 178 -1.83 19.36 9.91
N GLU A 179 -1.72 20.60 9.45
CA GLU A 179 -2.75 21.64 9.67
C GLU A 179 -4.14 21.18 9.20
N ALA A 180 -4.21 20.39 8.12
CA ALA A 180 -5.46 19.90 7.54
C ALA A 180 -5.90 18.53 8.10
N HIS A 181 -5.22 17.96 9.11
CA HIS A 181 -5.63 16.68 9.68
C HIS A 181 -6.93 16.84 10.48
N PRO A 182 -8.01 16.09 10.17
CA PRO A 182 -9.35 16.37 10.71
C PRO A 182 -9.51 16.08 12.21
N VAL A 183 -8.65 15.24 12.78
CA VAL A 183 -8.72 14.82 14.20
C VAL A 183 -7.52 15.30 15.03
N PHE A 184 -6.40 15.60 14.38
CA PHE A 184 -5.11 15.86 15.03
C PHE A 184 -4.40 17.00 14.31
N PRO A 185 -5.03 18.18 14.18
CA PRO A 185 -4.49 19.28 13.40
C PRO A 185 -3.19 19.81 14.03
N GLY A 186 -2.23 20.15 13.18
CA GLY A 186 -1.02 20.87 13.56
C GLY A 186 -1.18 22.38 13.62
N PRO A 187 -0.10 23.11 13.98
CA PRO A 187 -0.09 24.57 13.90
C PRO A 187 -0.25 25.05 12.45
N GLN A 188 -0.66 26.31 12.29
CA GLN A 188 -0.80 26.94 10.98
C GLN A 188 0.49 26.82 10.15
N GLY A 189 0.36 26.36 8.91
CA GLY A 189 1.47 26.12 7.99
C GLY A 189 2.14 24.75 8.14
N ALA A 190 1.77 23.94 9.14
CA ALA A 190 2.32 22.58 9.29
C ALA A 190 1.86 21.68 8.14
N ARG A 191 2.83 21.07 7.45
CA ARG A 191 2.61 20.18 6.31
C ARG A 191 3.21 18.81 6.55
N HIS A 192 2.46 17.95 7.22
CA HIS A 192 2.79 16.55 7.49
C HIS A 192 1.85 15.66 6.67
N ARG A 193 1.91 15.81 5.34
CA ARG A 193 1.06 15.07 4.41
C ARG A 193 1.80 14.71 3.14
N LEU A 194 1.39 13.60 2.53
CA LEU A 194 1.86 13.17 1.23
C LEU A 194 0.73 13.32 0.20
N LEU A 195 1.06 13.87 -0.98
CA LEU A 195 0.14 13.94 -2.11
C LEU A 195 0.42 12.79 -3.08
N MET A 196 -0.66 12.10 -3.46
CA MET A 196 -0.68 11.04 -4.45
C MET A 196 -1.58 11.44 -5.60
N VAL A 197 -1.11 11.26 -6.83
CA VAL A 197 -1.87 11.46 -8.07
C VAL A 197 -1.66 10.19 -8.89
N GLY A 198 -2.73 9.51 -9.33
CA GLY A 198 -2.56 8.29 -10.11
C GLY A 198 -3.84 7.49 -10.33
N ALA A 199 -3.74 6.50 -11.22
CA ALA A 199 -4.82 5.57 -11.52
C ALA A 199 -5.07 4.64 -10.33
N LEU A 200 -6.11 4.94 -9.56
CA LEU A 200 -6.71 3.97 -8.67
C LEU A 200 -7.49 2.96 -9.50
N GLY A 201 -7.22 1.67 -9.29
CA GLY A 201 -7.94 0.57 -9.92
C GLY A 201 -9.40 0.47 -9.49
#